data_AF-A0A8R1IW93-F1
#
_entry.id   AF-A0A8R1IW93-F1
#
_cell.length_a   1.000
_cell.length_b   1.000
_cell.length_c   1.000
_cell.angle_alpha   90.00
_cell.angle_beta   90.00
_cell.angle_gamma   90.00
#
_symmetry.space_group_name_H-M   'P 1'
#
loop_
_entity.id
_entity.type
_entity.pdbx_description
1 polymer ?
#
loop_
_entity_poly.entity_id
_entity_poly.type
_entity_poly.pdbx_seq_one_letter_code
_entity_poly.pdbx_strand_id
1 'polypeptide(L)' 'MPHYKLYYFDCRALAEPIRIIFALFDVSYEDHRVTPEQWDKLKNDTPYGQLPVLKVDGLEIGQSSAIGRYLARKFG' A
#
# COMPACT_ATOMS: atom_id res chain seq x y z
N MET A 1 13.88 -5.40 -9.97
CA MET A 1 12.77 -5.85 -9.11
C MET A 1 11.67 -4.82 -9.20
N PRO A 2 10.39 -5.21 -9.14
CA PRO A 2 9.27 -4.27 -9.15
C PRO A 2 9.41 -3.22 -8.06
N HIS A 3 9.08 -1.97 -8.35
CA HIS A 3 9.09 -0.89 -7.37
C HIS A 3 7.75 -0.85 -6.65
N TYR A 4 7.77 -1.18 -5.35
CA TYR A 4 6.60 -1.15 -4.48
C TYR A 4 6.49 0.18 -3.73
N LYS A 5 5.31 0.81 -3.78
CA LYS A 5 4.99 2.00 -2.99
C LYS A 5 3.64 1.85 -2.32
N LEU A 6 3.62 1.84 -0.99
CA LEU A 6 2.41 1.72 -0.18
C LEU A 6 1.98 3.10 0.32
N TYR A 7 0.76 3.50 -0.01
CA TYR A 7 0.13 4.72 0.50
C TYR A 7 -0.82 4.38 1.63
N TYR A 8 -0.61 4.98 2.80
CA TYR A 8 -1.55 4.92 3.92
C TYR A 8 -1.36 6.10 4.88
N PHE A 9 -2.28 6.30 5.81
CA PHE A 9 -2.07 7.29 6.87
C PHE A 9 -0.86 6.94 7.75
N ASP A 10 -0.36 7.94 8.49
CA ASP A 10 0.70 7.76 9.50
C ASP A 10 0.18 7.03 10.76
N CYS A 11 -0.32 5.83 10.54
CA CYS A 11 -0.74 4.89 11.56
C CYS A 11 -0.59 3.46 11.03
N ARG A 12 -0.79 2.47 11.90
CA ARG A 12 -0.72 1.05 11.57
C ARG A 12 -1.97 0.59 10.80
N ALA A 13 -3.06 0.42 11.55
CA ALA A 13 -4.40 0.03 11.07
C ALA A 13 -4.37 -0.95 9.87
N LEU A 14 -5.04 -0.61 8.77
CA LEU A 14 -5.25 -1.53 7.64
C LEU A 14 -3.99 -1.77 6.79
N ALA A 15 -2.96 -0.93 6.92
CA ALA A 15 -1.69 -1.09 6.20
C ALA A 15 -0.69 -1.99 6.93
N GLU A 16 -0.81 -2.15 8.25
CA GLU A 16 0.19 -2.89 9.02
C GLU A 16 0.39 -4.35 8.58
N PRO A 17 -0.68 -5.13 8.28
CA PRO A 17 -0.49 -6.48 7.76
C PRO A 17 0.32 -6.50 6.46
N ILE A 18 0.18 -5.45 5.62
CA ILE A 18 0.91 -5.31 4.35
C ILE A 18 2.40 -5.02 4.64
N ARG A 19 2.70 -4.11 5.59
CA ARG A 19 4.08 -3.80 6.00
C ARG A 19 4.79 -5.02 6.59
N ILE A 20 4.08 -5.83 7.38
CA ILE A 20 4.60 -7.08 7.94
C ILE A 20 4.95 -8.07 6.83
N ILE A 21 4.13 -8.20 5.78
CA ILE A 21 4.45 -9.08 4.65
C ILE A 21 5.75 -8.64 3.97
N PHE A 22 5.94 -7.34 3.71
CA PHE A 22 7.19 -6.85 3.14
C PHE A 22 8.40 -7.16 4.02
N ALA A 23 8.29 -6.93 5.34
CA ALA A 23 9.36 -7.23 6.29
C ALA A 23 9.66 -8.74 6.40
N LEU A 24 8.62 -9.58 6.40
CA LEU A 24 8.73 -11.04 6.52
C LEU A 24 9.53 -11.66 5.37
N PHE A 25 9.37 -11.12 4.16
CA PHE A 25 10.05 -11.61 2.95
C PHE A 25 11.28 -10.78 2.57
N ASP A 26 11.73 -9.86 3.43
CA ASP A 26 12.86 -8.96 3.20
C ASP A 26 12.76 -8.20 1.86
N VAL A 27 11.55 -7.73 1.53
CA VAL A 27 11.27 -6.99 0.30
C VAL A 27 11.26 -5.49 0.58
N SER A 28 12.13 -4.75 -0.10
CA SER A 28 12.17 -3.28 -0.03
C SER A 28 10.95 -2.64 -0.69
N TYR A 29 10.37 -1.64 -0.03
CA TYR A 29 9.24 -0.84 -0.52
C TYR A 29 9.30 0.58 0.04
N GLU A 30 8.63 1.53 -0.63
CA GLU A 30 8.43 2.89 -0.11
C GLU A 30 7.13 2.92 0.75
N ASP A 31 7.26 3.16 2.07
CA ASP A 31 6.14 3.41 2.98
C ASP A 31 5.75 4.90 2.96
N HIS A 32 4.88 5.27 2.02
CA HIS A 32 4.43 6.64 1.84
C HIS A 32 3.28 6.98 2.80
N ARG A 33 3.62 7.69 3.88
CA ARG A 33 2.69 8.09 4.93
C ARG A 33 2.01 9.42 4.60
N VAL A 34 0.71 9.36 4.37
CA VAL A 34 -0.13 10.46 3.89
C VAL A 34 -0.66 11.27 5.07
N THR A 35 -0.47 12.59 5.06
CA THR A 35 -1.10 13.52 6.01
C THR A 35 -2.55 13.83 5.61
N PRO A 36 -3.41 14.32 6.53
CA PRO A 36 -4.78 14.71 6.19
C PRO A 36 -4.88 15.69 5.01
N GLU A 37 -3.98 16.68 4.93
CA GLU A 37 -3.97 17.69 3.87
C GLU A 37 -3.55 17.12 2.51
N GLN A 38 -2.65 16.14 2.52
CA GLN A 38 -2.28 15.39 1.32
C GLN A 38 -3.41 14.46 0.88
N TRP A 39 -4.13 13.86 1.84
CA TRP A 39 -5.23 12.95 1.56
C TRP A 39 -6.37 13.65 0.83
N ASP A 40 -6.72 14.87 1.23
CA ASP A 40 -7.77 15.64 0.54
C ASP A 40 -7.49 15.85 -0.94
N LYS A 41 -6.22 15.97 -1.33
CA LYS A 41 -5.79 16.09 -2.72
C LYS A 41 -5.74 14.75 -3.44
N LEU A 42 -5.30 13.70 -2.75
CA LEU A 42 -5.08 12.37 -3.32
C LEU A 42 -6.38 11.56 -3.48
N LYS A 43 -7.41 11.84 -2.67
CA LYS A 43 -8.60 10.99 -2.53
C LYS A 43 -9.24 10.63 -3.86
N ASN A 44 -9.49 11.62 -4.72
CA ASN A 44 -10.15 11.41 -6.01
C ASN A 44 -9.28 10.65 -7.02
N ASP A 45 -7.96 10.61 -6.82
CA ASP A 45 -7.02 9.90 -7.68
C ASP A 45 -6.84 8.44 -7.25
N THR A 46 -7.31 8.04 -6.06
CA THR A 46 -7.25 6.64 -5.63
C THR A 46 -8.34 5.80 -6.28
N PRO A 47 -8.12 4.48 -6.52
CA PRO A 47 -9.06 3.63 -7.25
C PRO A 47 -10.51 3.63 -6.71
N TYR A 48 -10.66 3.82 -5.39
CA TYR A 48 -11.95 3.73 -4.70
C TYR A 48 -12.21 4.89 -3.71
N GLY A 49 -11.46 5.98 -3.78
CA GLY A 49 -11.58 7.08 -2.81
C GLY A 49 -11.15 6.68 -1.39
N GLN A 50 -10.25 5.69 -1.26
CA GLN A 50 -9.84 5.08 0.01
C GLN A 50 -8.35 4.70 0.02
N LEU A 51 -7.79 4.59 1.22
CA LEU A 51 -6.48 3.99 1.50
C LEU A 51 -6.67 2.69 2.32
N PRO A 52 -5.77 1.69 2.23
CA PRO A 52 -4.48 1.71 1.55
C PRO A 52 -4.56 1.49 0.03
N VAL A 53 -3.51 1.99 -0.66
CA VAL A 53 -3.24 1.73 -2.08
C VAL A 53 -1.78 1.31 -2.24
N LEU A 54 -1.55 0.19 -2.93
CA LEU A 54 -0.22 -0.26 -3.32
C LEU A 54 0.01 0.02 -4.80
N LYS A 55 1.11 0.71 -5.14
CA LYS A 55 1.58 0.84 -6.52
C LYS A 55 2.69 -0.16 -6.80
N VAL A 56 2.59 -0.86 -7.93
CA VAL A 56 3.57 -1.84 -8.42
C VAL A 56 3.84 -1.55 -9.91
N ASP A 57 4.99 -0.99 -10.24
CA ASP A 57 5.39 -0.69 -11.64
C ASP A 57 4.31 0.04 -12.46
N GLY A 58 3.56 0.95 -11.83
CA GLY A 58 2.46 1.71 -12.46
C GLY A 58 1.07 1.10 -12.34
N LEU A 59 0.94 -0.13 -11.84
CA LEU A 59 -0.36 -0.71 -11.47
C LEU A 59 -0.76 -0.29 -10.05
N GLU A 60 -2.00 0.16 -9.88
CA GLU A 60 -2.55 0.50 -8.56
C GLU A 60 -3.50 -0.59 -8.05
N ILE A 61 -3.28 -1.02 -6.81
CA ILE A 61 -4.10 -2.02 -6.11
C ILE A 61 -4.66 -1.36 -4.85
N GLY A 62 -5.98 -1.16 -4.80
CA GLY A 62 -6.68 -0.72 -3.59
C GLY A 62 -7.09 -1.89 -2.69
N GLN A 63 -7.67 -1.57 -1.53
CA GLN A 63 -8.20 -2.50 -0.52
C GLN A 63 -7.14 -3.38 0.17
N SER A 64 -7.09 -3.29 1.50
CA SER A 64 -6.02 -3.93 2.30
C SER A 64 -5.93 -5.45 2.13
N SER A 65 -7.07 -6.14 2.10
CA SER A 65 -7.12 -7.59 1.94
C SER A 65 -6.73 -8.06 0.53
N ALA A 66 -7.01 -7.25 -0.49
CA ALA A 66 -6.60 -7.53 -1.86
C ALA A 66 -5.08 -7.35 -2.03
N ILE A 67 -4.54 -6.26 -1.50
CA ILE A 67 -3.09 -6.01 -1.46
C ILE A 67 -2.37 -7.14 -0.73
N GLY A 68 -2.82 -7.49 0.49
CA GLY A 68 -2.22 -8.56 1.28
C GLY A 68 -2.23 -9.90 0.56
N ARG A 69 -3.36 -10.27 -0.06
CA ARG A 69 -3.47 -11.52 -0.86
C ARG A 69 -2.54 -11.51 -2.08
N TYR A 70 -2.43 -10.37 -2.76
CA TYR A 70 -1.53 -10.22 -3.90
C TYR A 70 -0.07 -10.47 -3.49
N LEU A 71 0.40 -9.80 -2.43
CA LEU A 71 1.77 -9.96 -1.96
C LEU A 71 2.05 -11.36 -1.41
N ALA A 72 1.11 -11.94 -0.66
CA ALA A 72 1.23 -13.30 -0.15
C ALA A 72 1.39 -14.34 -1.27
N ARG A 73 0.66 -14.20 -2.39
CA ARG A 73 0.83 -15.06 -3.58
C ARG A 73 2.11 -14.77 -4.37
N LYS A 74 2.71 -13.59 -4.19
CA LYS A 74 3.90 -13.16 -4.91
C LYS A 74 5.18 -13.68 -4.25
N PHE A 75 5.19 -13.76 -2.92
CA PHE A 75 6.39 -14.06 -2.13
C PHE A 75 6.34 -15.41 -1.39
N GLY A 76 5.14 -15.93 -1.10
CA GLY A 76 4.94 -17.28 -0.57
C GLY A 76 4.55 -18.27 -1.66
#